data_AF-A0A526TVG1-F1
#
_entry.id   AF-A0A526TVG1-F1
#
_cell.length_a   1.000
_cell.length_b   1.000
_cell.length_c   1.000
_cell.angle_alpha   90.00
_cell.angle_beta   90.00
_cell.angle_gamma   90.00
#
_symmetry.space_group_name_H-M   'P 1'
#
loop_
_entity.id
_entity.type
_entity.pdbx_description
1 polymer ?
#
loop_
_entity_poly.entity_id
_entity_poly.type
_entity_poly.pdbx_seq_one_letter_code
_entity_poly.pdbx_strand_id
1 'polypeptide(L)'
;SPTPDQMLAAAQAVDTGAGCLFIVKNYEGDVMNFEMAAEMSEGILQIVTNDDVAVENSSYTTGRRGVAGTLVVEKIVGAAAEHGLALAPLKALGDRVNTATRSMGVALTSCTVPAAGKPTFDIGDGEMEFGVGIHGEPGRRRDTLKSADAIAQEICAAILGDLGDRAKGPALLFVNGF
;
A
#
# COMPACT_ATOMS: atom_id res chain seq x y z
N SER A 1 -9.05 -8.41 -4.38
CA SER A 1 -8.11 -9.20 -5.19
C SER A 1 -8.77 -9.79 -6.42
N PRO A 2 -8.18 -9.61 -7.62
CA PRO A 2 -8.50 -10.41 -8.81
C PRO A 2 -8.03 -11.88 -8.64
N THR A 3 -8.55 -12.78 -9.47
CA THR A 3 -8.18 -14.21 -9.43
C THR A 3 -6.80 -14.48 -10.05
N PRO A 4 -6.10 -15.56 -9.69
CA PRO A 4 -4.78 -15.90 -10.24
C PRO A 4 -4.77 -15.98 -11.78
N ASP A 5 -5.81 -16.58 -12.38
CA ASP A 5 -5.94 -16.71 -13.84
C ASP A 5 -6.00 -15.36 -14.54
N GLN A 6 -6.68 -14.37 -13.93
CA GLN A 6 -6.73 -13.01 -14.47
C GLN A 6 -5.38 -12.31 -14.40
N MET A 7 -4.60 -12.55 -13.34
CA MET A 7 -3.26 -11.98 -13.19
C MET A 7 -2.28 -12.61 -14.17
N LEU A 8 -2.35 -13.92 -14.36
CA LEU A 8 -1.54 -14.62 -15.34
C LEU A 8 -1.87 -14.15 -16.77
N ALA A 9 -3.15 -14.03 -17.11
CA ALA A 9 -3.57 -13.51 -18.41
C ALA A 9 -3.06 -12.08 -18.65
N ALA A 10 -3.08 -11.23 -17.61
CA ALA A 10 -2.53 -9.88 -17.70
C ALA A 10 -1.01 -9.88 -17.91
N ALA A 11 -0.26 -10.70 -17.18
CA ALA A 11 1.18 -10.83 -17.33
C ALA A 11 1.57 -11.31 -18.73
N GLN A 12 0.88 -12.32 -19.26
CA GLN A 12 1.09 -12.84 -20.61
C GLN A 12 0.79 -11.79 -21.69
N ALA A 13 -0.25 -10.98 -21.49
CA ALA A 13 -0.65 -9.95 -22.46
C ALA A 13 0.38 -8.82 -22.59
N VAL A 14 1.22 -8.60 -21.57
CA VAL A 14 2.23 -7.54 -21.54
C VAL A 14 3.66 -8.06 -21.61
N ASP A 15 3.86 -9.38 -21.76
CA ASP A 15 5.17 -9.99 -21.77
C ASP A 15 5.97 -9.56 -23.01
N THR A 16 7.21 -9.11 -22.78
CA THR A 16 8.16 -8.73 -23.82
C THR A 16 9.33 -9.72 -23.93
N GLY A 17 9.28 -10.84 -23.21
CA GLY A 17 10.38 -11.79 -23.04
C GLY A 17 11.44 -11.35 -22.02
N ALA A 18 11.25 -10.20 -21.37
CA ALA A 18 12.14 -9.69 -20.31
C ALA A 18 11.71 -10.11 -18.89
N GLY A 19 10.60 -10.84 -18.78
CA GLY A 19 9.95 -11.22 -17.53
C GLY A 19 9.02 -10.14 -16.99
N CYS A 20 8.30 -10.46 -15.91
CA CYS A 20 7.27 -9.61 -15.33
C CYS A 20 7.51 -9.37 -13.83
N LEU A 21 7.23 -8.16 -13.36
CA LEU A 21 7.34 -7.79 -11.95
C LEU A 21 5.97 -7.38 -11.42
N PHE A 22 5.39 -8.19 -10.56
CA PHE A 22 4.18 -7.81 -9.83
C PHE A 22 4.53 -6.89 -8.66
N ILE A 23 3.77 -5.81 -8.52
CA ILE A 23 3.79 -4.94 -7.35
C ILE A 23 2.46 -5.15 -6.63
N VAL A 24 2.53 -5.81 -5.47
CA VAL A 24 1.39 -6.34 -4.75
C VAL A 24 1.21 -5.55 -3.47
N LYS A 25 0.01 -5.07 -3.17
CA LYS A 25 -0.29 -4.47 -1.86
C LYS A 25 -0.40 -5.60 -0.84
N ASN A 26 0.16 -5.42 0.36
CA ASN A 26 0.13 -6.46 1.38
C ASN A 26 -1.28 -6.62 1.96
N TYR A 27 -2.13 -7.34 1.24
CA TYR A 27 -3.46 -7.81 1.61
C TYR A 27 -3.51 -9.31 1.39
N GLU A 28 -4.05 -10.08 2.34
CA GLU A 28 -4.01 -11.55 2.30
C GLU A 28 -4.50 -12.13 0.98
N GLY A 29 -5.66 -11.65 0.50
CA GLY A 29 -6.21 -12.10 -0.79
C GLY A 29 -5.39 -11.64 -2.00
N ASP A 30 -4.71 -10.49 -1.92
CA ASP A 30 -3.84 -10.02 -3.01
C ASP A 30 -2.55 -10.84 -3.03
N VAL A 31 -1.88 -10.99 -1.89
CA VAL A 31 -0.63 -11.78 -1.76
C VAL A 31 -0.87 -13.22 -2.20
N MET A 32 -1.91 -13.89 -1.68
CA MET A 32 -2.22 -15.27 -2.05
C MET A 32 -2.47 -15.43 -3.55
N ASN A 33 -3.32 -14.57 -4.15
CA ASN A 33 -3.68 -14.74 -5.56
C ASN A 33 -2.51 -14.41 -6.51
N PHE A 34 -1.71 -13.40 -6.18
CA PHE A 34 -0.54 -13.06 -6.99
C PHE A 34 0.57 -14.10 -6.84
N GLU A 35 0.83 -14.61 -5.62
CA GLU A 35 1.77 -15.70 -5.35
C GLU A 35 1.43 -16.93 -6.20
N MET A 36 0.17 -17.39 -6.14
CA MET A 36 -0.32 -18.47 -7.00
C MET A 36 -0.09 -18.18 -8.49
N ALA A 37 -0.40 -16.96 -8.96
CA ALA A 37 -0.20 -16.60 -10.36
C ALA A 37 1.28 -16.63 -10.80
N ALA A 38 2.20 -16.22 -9.93
CA ALA A 38 3.63 -16.28 -10.23
C ALA A 38 4.21 -17.71 -10.16
N GLU A 39 3.63 -18.60 -9.36
CA GLU A 39 4.00 -20.03 -9.38
C GLU A 39 3.54 -20.73 -10.67
N MET A 40 2.49 -20.21 -11.32
CA MET A 40 1.94 -20.76 -12.56
C MET A 40 2.77 -20.40 -13.81
N SER A 41 3.76 -19.51 -13.71
CA SER A 41 4.59 -19.09 -14.85
C SER A 41 6.01 -18.74 -14.43
N GLU A 42 6.99 -19.17 -15.21
CA GLU A 42 8.37 -18.72 -15.04
C GLU A 42 8.53 -17.23 -15.40
N GLY A 43 9.61 -16.61 -14.90
CA GLY A 43 9.96 -15.24 -15.24
C GLY A 43 9.14 -14.16 -14.52
N ILE A 44 8.37 -14.51 -13.50
CA ILE A 44 7.61 -13.56 -12.68
C ILE A 44 8.27 -13.38 -11.31
N LEU A 45 8.58 -12.14 -10.94
CA LEU A 45 8.98 -11.76 -9.58
C LEU A 45 7.92 -10.86 -8.94
N GLN A 46 7.97 -10.69 -7.61
CA GLN A 46 6.97 -9.90 -6.89
C GLN A 46 7.55 -9.01 -5.81
N ILE A 47 7.18 -7.74 -5.76
CA ILE A 47 7.38 -6.85 -4.61
C ILE A 47 6.08 -6.78 -3.81
N VAL A 48 6.14 -7.07 -2.52
CA VAL A 48 5.01 -6.85 -1.59
C VAL A 48 5.20 -5.51 -0.90
N THR A 49 4.26 -4.59 -1.08
CA THR A 49 4.26 -3.24 -0.50
C THR A 49 3.49 -3.20 0.81
N ASN A 50 4.08 -2.58 1.84
CA ASN A 50 3.61 -2.65 3.23
C ASN A 50 3.94 -1.37 4.02
N ASP A 51 3.67 -0.22 3.42
CA ASP A 51 4.08 1.10 3.88
C ASP A 51 3.23 1.67 5.04
N ASP A 52 2.07 1.10 5.34
CA ASP A 52 1.18 1.63 6.37
C ASP A 52 1.70 1.41 7.81
N VAL A 53 2.01 2.49 8.52
CA VAL A 53 2.51 2.45 9.90
C VAL A 53 1.40 2.43 10.96
N ALA A 54 0.13 2.47 10.56
CA ALA A 54 -0.98 2.55 11.49
C ALA A 54 -1.16 1.30 12.35
N VAL A 55 -0.87 0.12 11.80
CA VAL A 55 -1.12 -1.19 12.42
C VAL A 55 -0.08 -2.21 12.00
N GLU A 56 0.37 -3.03 12.95
CA GLU A 56 1.29 -4.13 12.69
C GLU A 56 0.59 -5.39 12.17
N ASN A 57 -0.69 -5.60 12.51
CA ASN A 57 -1.56 -6.64 11.95
C ASN A 57 -2.98 -6.08 11.79
N SER A 58 -3.72 -6.49 10.77
CA SER A 58 -5.11 -6.05 10.54
C SER A 58 -6.04 -7.21 10.17
N SER A 59 -7.34 -6.95 10.04
CA SER A 59 -8.35 -7.96 9.71
C SER A 59 -8.12 -8.71 8.39
N TYR A 60 -7.31 -8.14 7.49
CA TYR A 60 -7.03 -8.71 6.16
C TYR A 60 -5.53 -8.77 5.87
N THR A 61 -4.66 -8.57 6.87
CA THR A 61 -3.20 -8.54 6.67
C THR A 61 -2.43 -9.18 7.82
N THR A 62 -1.47 -10.02 7.45
CA THR A 62 -0.32 -10.35 8.31
C THR A 62 0.76 -9.29 8.06
N GLY A 63 1.18 -8.57 9.10
CA GLY A 63 2.03 -7.40 8.93
C GLY A 63 1.25 -6.14 8.52
N ARG A 64 2.01 -5.12 8.13
CA ARG A 64 1.51 -3.80 7.70
C ARG A 64 0.78 -3.88 6.35
N ARG A 65 -0.26 -3.06 6.18
CA ARG A 65 -0.97 -2.90 4.90
C ARG A 65 -0.11 -2.18 3.86
N GLY A 66 -0.33 -2.48 2.58
CA GLY A 66 0.17 -1.66 1.47
C GLY A 66 -0.88 -0.64 1.05
N VAL A 67 -0.54 0.65 1.04
CA VAL A 67 -1.49 1.76 0.80
C VAL A 67 -0.91 2.75 -0.23
N ALA A 68 -1.08 4.06 -0.04
CA ALA A 68 -0.71 5.09 -1.01
C ALA A 68 0.78 5.07 -1.41
N GLY A 69 1.67 4.59 -0.54
CA GLY A 69 3.10 4.46 -0.84
C GLY A 69 3.41 3.46 -1.95
N THR A 70 2.50 2.54 -2.26
CA THR A 70 2.60 1.65 -3.43
C THR A 70 2.80 2.43 -4.72
N LEU A 71 2.14 3.57 -4.90
CA LEU A 71 2.30 4.42 -6.08
C LEU A 71 3.74 4.91 -6.26
N VAL A 72 4.44 5.19 -5.15
CA VAL A 72 5.85 5.63 -5.18
C VAL A 72 6.74 4.49 -5.65
N VAL A 73 6.48 3.26 -5.20
CA VAL A 73 7.17 2.04 -5.67
C VAL A 73 6.92 1.85 -7.16
N GLU A 74 5.66 1.87 -7.59
CA GLU A 74 5.26 1.74 -9.00
C GLU A 74 5.96 2.78 -9.88
N LYS A 75 5.97 4.06 -9.48
CA LYS A 75 6.55 5.13 -10.29
C LYS A 75 8.06 5.02 -10.45
N ILE A 76 8.78 4.65 -9.39
CA ILE A 76 10.24 4.53 -9.39
C ILE A 76 10.67 3.26 -10.15
N VAL A 77 10.04 2.13 -9.84
CA VAL A 77 10.33 0.85 -10.51
C VAL A 77 9.94 0.91 -11.98
N GLY A 78 8.78 1.47 -12.32
CA GLY A 78 8.35 1.65 -13.70
C GLY A 78 9.29 2.55 -14.51
N ALA A 79 9.80 3.63 -13.92
CA ALA A 79 10.82 4.45 -14.58
C ALA A 79 12.11 3.67 -14.82
N ALA A 80 12.54 2.86 -13.86
CA ALA A 80 13.72 2.02 -14.02
C ALA A 80 13.51 0.93 -15.09
N ALA A 81 12.31 0.38 -15.19
CA ALA A 81 11.94 -0.59 -16.22
C ALA A 81 11.97 0.03 -17.62
N GLU A 82 11.45 1.25 -17.77
CA GLU A 82 11.52 2.03 -19.02
C GLU A 82 12.99 2.29 -19.44
N HIS A 83 13.89 2.46 -18.47
CA HIS A 83 15.32 2.60 -18.71
C HIS A 83 16.04 1.26 -19.01
N GLY A 84 15.30 0.15 -19.13
CA GLY A 84 15.82 -1.15 -19.54
C GLY A 84 16.50 -1.94 -18.42
N LEU A 85 16.23 -1.65 -17.14
CA LEU A 85 16.75 -2.47 -16.06
C LEU A 85 16.17 -3.89 -16.13
N ALA A 86 17.03 -4.89 -15.89
CA ALA A 86 16.61 -6.28 -15.83
C ALA A 86 15.72 -6.57 -14.61
N LEU A 87 14.95 -7.66 -14.70
CA LEU A 87 13.93 -8.03 -13.71
C LEU A 87 14.44 -8.14 -12.26
N ALA A 88 15.56 -8.82 -12.03
CA ALA A 88 16.12 -8.98 -10.68
C ALA A 88 16.59 -7.64 -10.06
N PRO A 89 17.32 -6.77 -10.78
CA PRO A 89 17.57 -5.40 -10.35
C PRO A 89 16.31 -4.57 -10.06
N LEU A 90 15.24 -4.71 -10.86
CA LEU A 90 13.97 -4.02 -10.60
C LEU A 90 13.33 -4.47 -9.29
N LYS A 91 13.31 -5.78 -9.02
CA LYS A 91 12.86 -6.34 -7.75
C LYS A 91 13.64 -5.75 -6.57
N ALA A 92 14.97 -5.79 -6.64
CA ALA A 92 15.84 -5.25 -5.59
C ALA A 92 15.65 -3.74 -5.38
N LEU A 93 15.43 -2.97 -6.45
CA LEU A 93 15.11 -1.56 -6.36
C LEU A 93 13.76 -1.34 -5.65
N GLY A 94 12.72 -2.04 -6.07
CA GLY A 94 11.38 -1.90 -5.48
C GLY A 94 11.35 -2.28 -3.99
N ASP A 95 12.05 -3.35 -3.59
CA ASP A 95 12.19 -3.72 -2.18
C ASP A 95 12.81 -2.60 -1.35
N ARG A 96 13.87 -1.96 -1.89
CA ARG A 96 14.55 -0.84 -1.22
C ARG A 96 13.64 0.37 -1.10
N VAL A 97 12.89 0.70 -2.16
CA VAL A 97 11.93 1.81 -2.15
C VAL A 97 10.83 1.54 -1.15
N ASN A 98 10.22 0.35 -1.17
CA ASN A 98 9.19 -0.05 -0.21
C ASN A 98 9.71 0.03 1.23
N THR A 99 10.92 -0.48 1.49
CA THR A 99 11.57 -0.41 2.80
C THR A 99 11.78 1.04 3.27
N ALA A 100 11.90 2.00 2.35
CA ALA A 100 12.04 3.44 2.65
C ALA A 100 10.72 4.22 2.70
N THR A 101 9.60 3.59 2.37
CA THR A 101 8.30 4.26 2.23
C THR A 101 7.45 4.01 3.46
N ARG A 102 6.84 5.06 4.00
CA ARG A 102 5.94 5.01 5.16
C ARG A 102 4.74 5.91 4.93
N SER A 103 3.56 5.42 5.30
CA SER A 103 2.28 6.10 5.12
C SER A 103 1.42 5.94 6.36
N MET A 104 0.55 6.91 6.61
CA MET A 104 -0.54 6.79 7.58
C MET A 104 -1.70 7.67 7.13
N GLY A 105 -2.91 7.12 7.16
CA GLY A 105 -4.14 7.83 6.82
C GLY A 105 -4.97 8.26 8.03
N VAL A 106 -5.99 9.07 7.76
CA VAL A 106 -7.07 9.42 8.69
C VAL A 106 -8.37 9.49 7.89
N ALA A 107 -9.46 8.99 8.45
CA ALA A 107 -10.79 9.09 7.86
C ALA A 107 -11.67 10.01 8.71
N LEU A 108 -12.42 10.89 8.03
CA LEU A 108 -13.45 11.73 8.66
C LEU A 108 -14.85 11.12 8.51
N THR A 109 -15.01 10.21 7.55
CA THR A 109 -16.22 9.45 7.28
C THR A 109 -15.83 8.05 6.82
N SER A 110 -16.72 7.07 6.98
CA SER A 110 -16.51 5.74 6.44
C SER A 110 -16.86 5.67 4.94
N CYS A 111 -16.26 4.72 4.22
CA CYS A 111 -16.63 4.43 2.84
C CYS A 111 -17.87 3.53 2.79
N THR A 112 -18.64 3.63 1.70
CA THR A 112 -19.77 2.72 1.43
C THR A 112 -19.44 1.87 0.21
N VAL A 113 -19.33 0.56 0.40
CA VAL A 113 -19.22 -0.37 -0.72
C VAL A 113 -20.60 -0.47 -1.39
N PRO A 114 -20.72 -0.20 -2.71
CA PRO A 114 -22.04 -0.12 -3.37
C PRO A 114 -22.91 -1.36 -3.15
N ALA A 115 -22.31 -2.56 -3.17
CA ALA A 115 -23.01 -3.83 -2.94
C ALA A 115 -23.53 -3.98 -1.50
N ALA A 116 -22.87 -3.38 -0.51
CA ALA A 116 -23.30 -3.42 0.89
C ALA A 116 -24.41 -2.39 1.20
N GLY A 117 -24.45 -1.28 0.44
CA GLY A 117 -25.47 -0.23 0.56
C GLY A 117 -25.45 0.56 1.87
N LYS A 118 -24.44 0.36 2.71
CA LYS A 118 -24.25 1.04 4.00
C LYS A 118 -22.76 1.27 4.27
N PRO A 119 -22.40 2.22 5.15
CA PRO A 119 -21.02 2.43 5.58
C PRO A 119 -20.37 1.14 6.09
N THR A 120 -19.09 0.94 5.78
CA THR A 120 -18.33 -0.26 6.19
C THR A 120 -18.09 -0.30 7.70
N PHE A 121 -18.02 0.87 8.33
CA PHE A 121 -18.00 1.08 9.77
C PHE A 121 -18.62 2.46 10.08
N ASP A 122 -18.93 2.72 11.35
CA ASP A 122 -19.54 3.99 11.74
C ASP A 122 -18.48 4.97 12.22
N ILE A 123 -18.52 6.24 11.80
CA ILE A 123 -17.75 7.36 12.38
C ILE A 123 -18.77 8.45 12.70
N GLY A 124 -18.89 8.82 13.98
CA GLY A 124 -19.89 9.79 14.40
C GLY A 124 -19.61 11.21 13.93
N ASP A 125 -20.64 12.05 13.99
CA ASP A 125 -20.49 13.48 13.71
C ASP A 125 -19.48 14.12 14.67
N GLY A 126 -18.49 14.81 14.09
CA GLY A 126 -17.40 15.42 14.87
C GLY A 126 -16.37 14.42 15.40
N GLU A 127 -16.36 13.18 14.90
CA GLU A 127 -15.30 12.21 15.13
C GLU A 127 -14.40 12.04 13.91
N MET A 128 -13.26 11.38 14.11
CA MET A 128 -12.36 10.92 13.07
C MET A 128 -11.67 9.64 13.50
N GLU A 129 -11.12 8.90 12.55
CA GLU A 129 -10.43 7.65 12.82
C GLU A 129 -9.03 7.62 12.20
N PHE A 130 -8.02 7.49 13.05
CA PHE A 130 -6.63 7.43 12.63
C PHE A 130 -6.25 6.04 12.17
N GLY A 131 -5.51 5.97 11.07
CA GLY A 131 -4.95 4.75 10.56
C GLY A 131 -5.97 3.82 9.92
N VAL A 132 -7.02 4.37 9.32
CA VAL A 132 -8.00 3.60 8.53
C VAL A 132 -7.33 3.02 7.28
N GLY A 133 -7.70 1.79 6.93
CA GLY A 133 -7.22 1.12 5.72
C GLY A 133 -8.02 1.51 4.46
N ILE A 134 -7.50 1.16 3.28
CA ILE A 134 -8.10 1.57 2.00
C ILE A 134 -9.39 0.81 1.63
N HIS A 135 -9.76 -0.25 2.35
CA HIS A 135 -11.02 -0.97 2.16
C HIS A 135 -12.03 -0.69 3.27
N GLY A 136 -11.78 0.33 4.10
CA GLY A 136 -12.61 0.66 5.25
C GLY A 136 -12.36 -0.27 6.45
N GLU A 137 -11.16 -0.84 6.55
CA GLU A 137 -10.71 -1.50 7.76
C GLU A 137 -10.67 -0.48 8.91
N PRO A 138 -11.16 -0.85 10.12
CA PRO A 138 -11.05 0.01 11.29
C PRO A 138 -9.62 0.48 11.49
N GLY A 139 -9.49 1.72 11.92
CA GLY A 139 -8.21 2.30 12.24
C GLY A 139 -7.69 1.84 13.60
N ARG A 140 -6.57 2.42 14.01
CA ARG A 140 -5.96 2.12 15.32
C ARG A 140 -6.75 2.75 16.47
N ARG A 141 -7.39 3.89 16.21
CA ARG A 141 -7.93 4.77 17.25
C ARG A 141 -8.93 5.78 16.69
N ARG A 142 -10.09 5.84 17.32
CA ARG A 142 -11.09 6.90 17.15
C ARG A 142 -10.76 8.10 18.04
N ASP A 143 -11.05 9.29 17.55
CA ASP A 143 -10.84 10.55 18.27
C ASP A 143 -11.90 11.59 17.88
N THR A 144 -12.03 12.64 18.67
CA THR A 144 -12.75 13.85 18.27
C THR A 144 -12.05 14.54 17.09
N LEU A 145 -12.81 15.17 16.21
CA LEU A 145 -12.29 15.91 15.06
C LEU A 145 -11.36 17.03 15.54
N LYS A 146 -10.14 17.03 15.01
CA LYS A 146 -9.09 18.01 15.32
C LYS A 146 -8.91 19.01 14.18
N SER A 147 -8.12 20.06 14.43
CA SER A 147 -7.62 20.93 13.38
C SER A 147 -6.70 20.15 12.43
N ALA A 148 -6.63 20.60 11.17
CA ALA A 148 -5.75 20.00 10.17
C ALA A 148 -4.28 19.94 10.64
N ASP A 149 -3.80 20.99 11.32
CA ASP A 149 -2.44 21.04 11.85
C ASP A 149 -2.18 19.93 12.88
N ALA A 150 -3.12 19.71 13.80
CA ALA A 150 -2.99 18.67 14.82
C ALA A 150 -3.06 17.26 14.22
N ILE A 151 -3.90 17.07 13.19
CA ILE A 151 -3.98 15.82 12.43
C ILE A 151 -2.66 15.55 11.70
N ALA A 152 -2.15 16.53 10.96
CA ALA A 152 -0.90 16.41 10.22
C ALA A 152 0.28 16.14 11.16
N GLN A 153 0.33 16.82 12.31
CA GLN A 153 1.37 16.59 13.32
C GLN A 153 1.34 15.14 13.84
N GLU A 154 0.17 14.57 14.09
CA GLU A 154 0.04 13.19 14.57
C GLU A 154 0.46 12.16 13.50
N ILE A 155 0.04 12.37 12.25
CA ILE A 155 0.42 11.53 11.10
C ILE A 155 1.94 11.58 10.90
N CYS A 156 2.53 12.78 10.85
CA CYS A 156 3.96 12.95 10.69
C CYS A 156 4.73 12.33 11.87
N ALA A 157 4.28 12.50 13.11
CA ALA A 157 4.93 11.89 14.27
C ALA A 157 4.99 10.36 14.17
N ALA A 158 3.90 9.72 13.72
CA ALA A 158 3.88 8.28 13.52
C ALA A 158 4.86 7.82 12.41
N ILE A 159 4.85 8.50 11.26
CA ILE A 159 5.75 8.21 10.13
C ILE A 159 7.22 8.39 10.54
N LEU A 160 7.55 9.50 11.19
CA LEU A 160 8.92 9.83 11.61
C LEU A 160 9.39 8.87 12.71
N GLY A 161 8.51 8.53 13.67
CA GLY A 161 8.81 7.57 14.72
C GLY A 161 9.17 6.20 14.15
N ASP A 162 8.45 5.75 13.12
CA ASP A 162 8.72 4.48 12.47
C ASP A 162 9.99 4.47 11.60
N LEU A 163 10.28 5.59 10.92
CA LEU A 163 11.51 5.76 10.16
C LEU A 163 12.76 5.81 11.05
N GLY A 164 12.62 6.27 12.30
CA GLY A 164 13.74 6.42 13.24
C GLY A 164 14.86 7.29 12.66
N ASP A 165 16.10 6.82 12.72
CA ASP A 165 17.25 7.55 12.17
C ASP A 165 17.18 7.82 10.67
N ARG A 166 16.37 7.05 9.92
CA ARG A 166 16.18 7.23 8.47
C ARG A 166 15.29 8.42 8.13
N ALA A 167 14.66 9.05 9.13
CA ALA A 167 13.90 10.29 8.95
C ALA A 167 14.79 11.53 8.71
N LYS A 168 16.12 11.37 8.66
CA LYS A 168 17.08 12.46 8.44
C LYS A 168 17.40 12.58 6.95
N GLY A 169 17.12 13.75 6.36
CA GLY A 169 17.54 14.10 5.01
C GLY A 169 16.37 14.41 4.06
N PRO A 170 16.64 14.46 2.75
CA PRO A 170 15.63 14.71 1.74
C PRO A 170 14.58 13.60 1.72
N ALA A 171 13.31 13.97 1.56
CA ALA A 171 12.19 13.04 1.47
C ALA A 171 11.26 13.42 0.31
N LEU A 172 10.60 12.41 -0.25
CA LEU A 172 9.42 12.59 -1.08
C LEU A 172 8.20 12.62 -0.16
N LEU A 173 7.44 13.71 -0.18
CA LEU A 173 6.17 13.83 0.53
C LEU A 173 5.02 13.61 -0.44
N PHE A 174 4.18 12.61 -0.16
CA PHE A 174 2.96 12.35 -0.93
C PHE A 174 1.74 12.55 -0.04
N VAL A 175 0.93 13.56 -0.37
CA VAL A 175 -0.34 13.83 0.30
C VAL A 175 -1.45 13.26 -0.57
N ASN A 176 -2.16 12.26 -0.05
CA ASN A 176 -3.19 11.52 -0.77
C ASN A 176 -4.56 11.70 -0.09
N GLY A 177 -5.56 12.12 -0.87
CA GLY A 177 -6.97 12.02 -0.46
C GLY A 177 -7.46 10.57 -0.63
N PHE A 178 -8.36 10.16 0.26
CA PHE A 178 -9.08 8.88 0.10
C PHE A 178 -10.10 8.94 -1.03
#